data_AF-A0AAV0LGB2-F1
#
_entry.id   AF-A0AAV0LGB2-F1
#
_cell.length_a   1.000
_cell.length_b   1.000
_cell.length_c   1.000
_cell.angle_alpha   90.00
_cell.angle_beta   90.00
_cell.angle_gamma   90.00
#
_symmetry.space_group_name_H-M   'P 1'
#
loop_
_entity.id
_entity.type
_entity.pdbx_description
1 polymer ?
#
loop_
_entity_poly.entity_id
_entity_poly.type
_entity_poly.pdbx_seq_one_letter_code
_entity_poly.pdbx_strand_id
1 'polypeptide(L)'
;MSLVEPITIRFGIVGCAEIARKVSRAINLAPNAQIAAVASRSPEKAGAFAKANNVPAEAKIYGSYEPLLDDPDIDVVYLLLTCICH
;
A
#
# COMPACT_ATOMS: atom_id res chain seq x y z
N MET A 1 11.03 13.86 28.79
CA MET A 1 11.19 13.35 27.41
C MET A 1 10.47 12.01 27.36
N SER A 2 9.15 12.03 27.16
CA SER A 2 8.36 10.81 27.01
C SER A 2 8.82 10.11 25.74
N LEU A 3 9.25 8.86 25.85
CA LEU A 3 9.52 8.00 24.70
C LEU A 3 8.18 7.76 24.01
N VAL A 4 7.87 8.58 23.01
CA VAL A 4 6.84 8.24 22.03
C VAL A 4 7.44 7.09 21.25
N GLU A 5 6.93 5.88 21.43
CA GLU A 5 7.30 4.77 20.55
C GLU A 5 7.07 5.23 19.11
N PRO A 6 8.02 5.00 18.17
CA PRO A 6 7.87 5.47 16.81
C PRO A 6 6.61 4.83 16.22
N ILE A 7 5.58 5.65 16.00
CA ILE A 7 4.33 5.19 15.40
C ILE A 7 4.65 4.82 13.95
N THR A 8 4.61 3.52 13.66
CA THR A 8 4.74 3.01 12.29
C THR A 8 3.40 3.21 11.58
N ILE A 9 3.41 4.06 10.55
CA ILE A 9 2.22 4.33 9.74
C ILE A 9 2.01 3.19 8.73
N ARG A 10 0.81 2.62 8.72
CA ARG A 10 0.41 1.50 7.87
C ARG A 10 -0.22 2.04 6.59
N PHE A 11 0.49 1.89 5.48
CA PHE A 11 0.05 2.34 4.17
C PHE A 11 -0.70 1.26 3.41
N GLY A 12 -1.86 1.61 2.87
CA GLY A 12 -2.56 0.87 1.83
C GLY A 12 -2.25 1.43 0.45
N ILE A 13 -1.88 0.59 -0.51
CA ILE A 13 -1.65 1.01 -1.91
C ILE A 13 -2.85 0.60 -2.75
N VAL A 14 -3.53 1.57 -3.36
CA VAL A 14 -4.62 1.33 -4.31
C VAL A 14 -4.11 1.61 -5.72
N GLY A 15 -3.97 0.55 -6.51
CA GLY A 15 -3.51 0.61 -7.90
C GLY A 15 -2.04 0.21 -8.07
N CYS A 16 -1.76 -0.60 -9.10
CA CYS A 16 -0.44 -1.17 -9.37
C CYS A 16 0.28 -0.48 -10.54
N ALA A 17 0.21 0.85 -10.62
CA ALA A 17 0.86 1.62 -11.68
C ALA A 17 2.38 1.71 -11.48
N GLU A 18 3.12 2.13 -12.50
CA GLU A 18 4.58 2.23 -12.42
C GLU A 18 5.05 3.24 -11.36
N ILE A 19 4.30 4.34 -11.19
CA ILE A 19 4.57 5.32 -10.13
C ILE A 19 4.40 4.72 -8.72
N ALA A 20 3.49 3.76 -8.56
CA ALA A 20 3.27 3.07 -7.30
C ALA A 20 4.55 2.36 -6.82
N ARG A 21 5.36 1.82 -7.74
CA ARG A 21 6.62 1.16 -7.41
C ARG A 21 7.61 2.10 -6.73
N LYS A 22 7.73 3.33 -7.25
CA LYS A 22 8.62 4.36 -6.68
C LYS A 22 8.17 4.73 -5.27
N VAL A 23 6.85 4.86 -5.06
CA VAL A 23 6.28 5.18 -3.75
C VAL A 23 6.42 4.03 -2.77
N SER A 24 6.17 2.79 -3.19
CA SER A 24 6.40 1.61 -2.35
C SER A 24 7.84 1.51 -1.88
N ARG A 25 8.81 1.79 -2.76
CA ARG A 25 10.22 1.85 -2.38
C ARG A 25 10.53 2.97 -1.39
N ALA A 26 9.93 4.16 -1.57
CA ALA A 26 10.10 5.27 -0.63
C ALA A 26 9.52 4.94 0.75
N ILE A 27 8.34 4.32 0.81
CA ILE A 27 7.72 3.86 2.06
C ILE A 27 8.62 2.84 2.76
N ASN A 28 9.12 1.84 2.04
CA ASN A 28 10.02 0.82 2.61
C ASN A 28 11.36 1.38 3.12
N LEU A 29 11.80 2.55 2.64
CA LEU A 29 13.01 3.21 3.13
C LEU A 29 12.76 4.11 4.35
N ALA A 30 11.50 4.44 4.63
CA ALA A 30 11.15 5.27 5.77
C ALA A 30 11.09 4.42 7.04
N PRO A 31 11.76 4.83 8.14
CA PRO A 31 11.84 4.03 9.36
C PRO A 31 10.53 3.94 10.14
N ASN A 32 9.55 4.79 9.81
CA ASN A 32 8.26 4.92 10.50
C ASN A 32 7.07 4.66 9.56
N ALA A 33 7.28 3.91 8.47
CA ALA A 33 6.24 3.58 7.52
C ALA A 33 6.37 2.14 7.03
N GLN A 34 5.24 1.49 6.79
CA GLN A 34 5.21 0.15 6.20
C GLN A 34 4.00 -0.01 5.28
N ILE A 35 4.13 -0.85 4.27
CA ILE A 35 3.01 -1.19 3.38
C ILE A 35 2.26 -2.36 4.02
N ALA A 36 1.04 -2.11 4.47
CA ALA A 36 0.20 -3.09 5.15
C ALA A 36 -0.86 -3.72 4.21
N ALA A 37 -1.21 -3.05 3.12
CA ALA A 37 -2.13 -3.63 2.13
C ALA A 37 -1.88 -3.15 0.70
N VAL A 38 -2.25 -3.97 -0.28
CA VAL A 38 -2.26 -3.62 -1.70
C VAL A 38 -3.59 -4.05 -2.31
N ALA A 39 -4.29 -3.10 -2.94
CA ALA A 39 -5.55 -3.34 -3.63
C ALA A 39 -5.45 -3.07 -5.14
N SER A 40 -6.04 -3.97 -5.92
CA SER A 40 -6.23 -3.80 -7.36
C SER A 40 -7.46 -4.54 -7.80
N ARG A 41 -8.17 -4.03 -8.82
CA ARG A 41 -9.27 -4.75 -9.49
C ARG A 41 -8.86 -6.11 -10.08
N SER A 42 -7.56 -6.37 -10.17
CA SER A 42 -7.02 -7.67 -10.55
C SER A 42 -6.15 -8.20 -9.39
N PRO A 43 -6.60 -9.20 -8.63
CA PRO A 43 -5.86 -9.73 -7.47
C PRO A 43 -4.49 -10.30 -7.89
N GLU A 44 -4.39 -10.89 -9.08
CA GLU A 44 -3.11 -11.35 -9.65
C GLU A 44 -2.11 -10.20 -9.83
N LYS A 45 -2.56 -9.04 -10.30
CA LYS A 45 -1.71 -7.85 -10.45
C LYS A 45 -1.28 -7.30 -9.09
N ALA A 46 -2.17 -7.30 -8.10
CA ALA A 46 -1.83 -6.87 -6.75
C ALA A 46 -0.77 -7.80 -6.12
N GLY A 47 -0.93 -9.11 -6.26
CA GLY A 47 0.04 -10.10 -5.78
C GLY A 47 1.39 -9.99 -6.50
N ALA A 48 1.39 -9.84 -7.84
CA ALA A 48 2.61 -9.63 -8.60
C ALA A 48 3.32 -8.32 -8.22
N PHE A 49 2.56 -7.25 -7.97
CA PHE A 49 3.08 -5.97 -7.49
C PHE A 49 3.72 -6.10 -6.11
N ALA A 50 3.06 -6.76 -5.17
CA ALA A 50 3.58 -6.96 -3.83
C ALA A 50 4.92 -7.72 -3.85
N LYS A 51 4.98 -8.82 -4.62
CA LYS A 51 6.21 -9.59 -4.83
C LYS A 51 7.32 -8.77 -5.47
N ALA A 52 7.01 -8.01 -6.53
CA ALA A 52 8.02 -7.25 -7.27
C ALA A 52 8.62 -6.07 -6.47
N ASN A 53 7.91 -5.56 -5.47
CA ASN A 53 8.33 -4.39 -4.67
C ASN A 53 8.79 -4.74 -3.26
N ASN A 54 8.97 -6.03 -2.93
CA ASN A 54 9.33 -6.50 -1.59
C ASN A 54 8.39 -5.94 -0.50
N VAL A 55 7.09 -5.97 -0.79
CA VAL A 55 6.07 -5.70 0.23
C VAL A 55 6.13 -6.82 1.28
N PRO A 56 6.01 -6.51 2.58
CA PRO A 56 6.06 -7.53 3.62
C PRO A 56 5.03 -8.64 3.40
N ALA A 57 5.39 -9.88 3.75
CA ALA A 57 4.52 -11.04 3.54
C ALA A 57 3.21 -10.98 4.33
N GLU A 58 3.19 -10.15 5.37
CA GLU A 58 2.05 -9.84 6.23
C GLU A 58 1.03 -8.93 5.54
N ALA A 59 1.41 -8.27 4.44
CA ALA A 59 0.54 -7.32 3.78
C ALA A 59 -0.66 -8.00 3.12
N LYS A 60 -1.85 -7.46 3.38
CA LYS A 60 -3.10 -7.97 2.85
C LYS A 60 -3.23 -7.61 1.37
N ILE A 61 -3.64 -8.58 0.55
CA ILE A 61 -3.87 -8.38 -0.88
C ILE A 61 -5.36 -8.37 -1.17
N TYR A 62 -5.86 -7.26 -1.70
CA TYR A 62 -7.27 -7.05 -2.00
C TYR A 62 -7.53 -7.04 -3.52
N GLY A 63 -8.58 -7.75 -3.93
CA GLY A 63 -9.05 -7.82 -5.33
C GLY A 63 -10.03 -6.69 -5.72
N SER A 64 -10.38 -5.84 -4.77
CA SER A 64 -11.24 -4.66 -4.93
C SER A 64 -10.76 -3.55 -4.01
N TYR A 65 -11.29 -2.35 -4.17
CA TYR A 65 -10.82 -1.17 -3.43
C TYR A 65 -11.54 -1.02 -2.09
N GLU A 66 -12.84 -1.33 -2.02
CA GLU A 66 -13.64 -1.15 -0.80
C GLU A 66 -13.06 -1.90 0.41
N PRO A 67 -12.65 -3.18 0.32
CA PRO A 67 -12.15 -3.90 1.49
C PRO A 67 -10.86 -3.32 2.07
N LEU A 68 -10.05 -2.64 1.26
CA LEU A 68 -8.85 -1.94 1.75
C LEU A 68 -9.24 -0.64 2.47
N LEU A 69 -10.25 0.07 1.97
CA LEU A 69 -10.72 1.32 2.54
C LEU A 69 -11.46 1.13 3.87
N ASP A 70 -12.15 -0.01 4.05
CA ASP A 70 -12.82 -0.40 5.29
C ASP A 70 -11.89 -1.08 6.31
N ASP A 71 -10.61 -1.31 5.97
CA ASP A 71 -9.69 -2.02 6.84
C ASP A 71 -9.19 -1.12 8.00
N PRO A 72 -9.52 -1.43 9.28
CA PRO A 72 -9.07 -0.64 10.42
C PRO A 72 -7.55 -0.78 10.67
N ASP A 73 -6.88 -1.71 10.01
CA ASP A 73 -5.43 -1.86 10.07
C ASP A 73 -4.66 -0.91 9.14
N ILE A 74 -5.35 -0.04 8.40
CA ILE A 74 -4.75 0.90 7.45
C ILE A 74 -4.92 2.32 7.95
N ASP A 75 -3.80 3.04 8.11
CA ASP A 75 -3.80 4.41 8.62
C ASP A 75 -3.90 5.43 7.48
N VAL A 76 -3.27 5.13 6.33
CA VAL A 76 -3.21 6.02 5.16
C VAL A 76 -3.34 5.20 3.87
N VAL A 77 -4.09 5.72 2.90
CA VAL A 77 -4.25 5.08 1.59
C VAL A 77 -3.61 5.94 0.50
N TYR A 78 -2.69 5.36 -0.25
CA TYR A 78 -2.15 5.95 -1.47
C TYR A 78 -2.99 5.53 -2.68
N LEU A 79 -3.80 6.47 -3.18
CA LEU A 79 -4.77 6.22 -4.24
C LEU A 79 -4.22 6.63 -5.61
N LEU A 80 -4.01 5.66 -6.49
CA LEU A 80 -3.51 5.83 -7.84
C LEU A 80 -4.49 5.25 -8.85
N LEU A 81 -5.54 6.01 -9.17
CA LEU A 81 -6.45 5.65 -10.23
C LEU A 81 -6.05 6.41 -11.49
N THR A 82 -6.10 5.74 -12.63
CA THR A 82 -5.88 6.35 -13.94
C THR A 82 -6.84 7.53 -14.09
N CYS A 83 -6.30 8.73 -14.35
CA CYS A 83 -7.11 9.84 -14.85
C CYS A 83 -7.72 9.38 -16.19
N ILE A 84 -9.04 9.26 -16.24
CA ILE A 84 -9.75 9.07 -17.50
C ILE A 84 -9.76 10.44 -18.17
N CYS A 85 -8.72 10.76 -18.93
CA CYS A 85 -8.79 11.87 -19.88
C CYS A 85 -9.67 11.40 -21.05
N HIS A 86 -10.79 12.09 -21.24
CA HIS A 86 -11.61 12.00 -22.44
C HIS A 86 -10.86 12.60 -23.63
#